data_AF-A0A355ANU8-F1
#
_entry.id   AF-A0A355ANU8-F1
#
_cell.length_a   1.000
_cell.length_b   1.000
_cell.length_c   1.000
_cell.angle_alpha   90.00
_cell.angle_beta   90.00
_cell.angle_gamma   90.00
#
_symmetry.space_group_name_H-M   'P 1'
#
loop_
_entity.id
_entity.type
_entity.pdbx_description
1 polymer ?
#
loop_
_entity_poly.entity_id
_entity_poly.type
_entity_poly.pdbx_seq_one_letter_code
_entity_poly.pdbx_strand_id
1 'polypeptide(L)' 'MNTPLLNEINTVCWRGNSDGHLEILDQTQLPTQITHVVCKDVPTVVESIQS' A
#
# COMPACT_ATOMS: atom_id res chain seq x y z
N MET A 1 -11.50 11.39 22.54
CA MET A 1 -10.33 12.02 21.89
C MET A 1 -9.47 10.87 21.37
N ASN A 2 -9.50 10.60 20.07
CA ASN A 2 -8.72 9.53 19.46
C ASN A 2 -7.31 10.05 19.23
N THR A 3 -6.34 9.52 19.97
CA THR A 3 -4.92 9.76 19.73
C THR A 3 -4.60 9.30 18.31
N PRO A 4 -3.99 10.12 17.44
CA PRO A 4 -3.56 9.64 16.14
C PRO A 4 -2.48 8.59 16.37
N LEU A 5 -2.68 7.38 15.84
CA LEU A 5 -1.67 6.34 15.84
C LEU A 5 -0.51 6.85 14.98
N LEU A 6 0.53 7.36 15.67
CA LEU A 6 1.62 8.12 15.07
C LEU A 6 2.48 7.34 14.06
N ASN A 7 2.25 6.04 13.87
CA ASN A 7 3.01 5.15 12.99
C ASN A 7 2.11 4.05 12.35
N GLU A 8 0.96 4.39 11.77
CA GLU A 8 0.22 3.38 10.98
C GLU A 8 0.92 3.12 9.65
N ILE A 9 1.62 1.98 9.58
CA ILE A 9 2.03 1.40 8.29
C ILE A 9 0.76 0.84 7.64
N ASN A 10 0.16 1.62 6.75
CA ASN A 10 -1.00 1.19 6.00
C ASN A 10 -0.60 0.10 5.01
N THR A 11 -1.21 -1.08 5.14
CA THR A 11 -0.97 -2.23 4.26
C THR A 11 -1.54 -2.01 2.87
N VAL A 12 -2.66 -1.27 2.77
CA VAL A 12 -3.31 -0.86 1.53
C VAL A 12 -3.76 0.58 1.67
N CYS A 13 -3.42 1.42 0.69
CA CYS A 13 -3.81 2.83 0.63
C CYS A 13 -4.41 3.15 -0.72
N TRP A 14 -5.45 3.98 -0.74
CA TRP A 14 -5.83 4.68 -1.96
C TRP A 14 -5.11 6.02 -2.04
N ARG A 15 -4.53 6.35 -3.19
CA ARG A 15 -3.85 7.62 -3.47
C ARG A 15 -4.57 8.38 -4.56
N GLY A 16 -4.95 9.61 -4.25
CA GLY A 16 -5.73 10.48 -5.15
C GLY A 16 -7.22 10.47 -4.85
N ASN A 17 -8.02 11.00 -5.78
CA ASN A 17 -9.47 11.09 -5.67
C ASN A 17 -10.12 9.93 -6.45
N SER A 18 -11.19 10.16 -7.20
CA SER A 18 -11.90 9.11 -7.95
C SER A 18 -11.08 8.43 -9.05
N ASP A 19 -10.03 9.11 -9.55
CA ASP A 19 -9.10 8.67 -10.59
C ASP A 19 -7.74 8.22 -10.02
N GLY A 20 -7.70 7.99 -8.71
CA GLY A 20 -6.52 7.55 -7.99
C GLY A 20 -6.09 6.12 -8.30
N HIS A 21 -5.18 5.61 -7.47
CA HIS A 21 -4.62 4.27 -7.59
C HIS A 21 -4.37 3.66 -6.20
N LEU A 22 -4.11 2.36 -6.17
CA LEU A 22 -3.75 1.67 -4.93
C LEU A 22 -2.23 1.70 -4.72
N GLU A 23 -1.82 1.89 -3.47
CA GLU A 23 -0.47 1.58 -2.99
C GLU A 23 -0.59 0.43 -1.98
N ILE A 24 0.13 -0.66 -2.22
CA ILE A 24 0.10 -1.86 -1.37
C ILE A 24 1.48 -2.04 -0.75
N LEU A 25 1.55 -2.23 0.56
CA LEU A 25 2.80 -2.47 1.27
C LEU A 25 3.48 -3.73 0.72
N ASP A 26 4.74 -3.62 0.29
CA ASP A 26 5.57 -4.76 -0.08
C ASP A 26 6.01 -5.48 1.20
N GLN A 27 5.26 -6.53 1.52
CA GLN A 27 5.49 -7.32 2.73
C GLN A 27 6.71 -8.25 2.62
N THR A 28 7.24 -8.46 1.40
CA THR A 28 8.41 -9.32 1.19
C THR A 28 9.70 -8.67 1.68
N GLN A 29 9.71 -7.34 1.77
CA GLN A 29 10.85 -6.54 2.21
C GLN A 29 10.84 -6.25 3.73
N LEU A 30 9.77 -6.68 4.43
CA LEU A 30 9.67 -6.52 5.87
C LEU A 30 10.55 -7.53 6.62
N PRO A 31 11.05 -7.17 7.83
CA PRO A 31 10.89 -5.87 8.50
C PRO A 31 11.94 -4.83 8.06
N THR A 32 12.83 -5.18 7.12
CA THR A 32 14.02 -4.39 6.79
C THR A 32 13.69 -3.10 6.05
N GLN A 33 12.69 -3.09 5.18
CA GLN A 33 12.27 -1.90 4.43
C GLN A 33 10.74 -1.77 4.40
N ILE A 34 10.27 -0.54 4.60
CA ILE A 34 8.86 -0.18 4.41
C ILE A 34 8.75 0.46 3.03
N THR A 35 8.23 -0.29 2.06
CA THR A 35 8.03 0.19 0.68
C THR A 35 6.65 -0.20 0.19
N HIS A 36 6.11 0.55 -0.76
CA HIS A 36 4.79 0.29 -1.33
C HIS A 36 4.89 0.07 -2.83
N VAL A 37 4.20 -0.96 -3.32
CA VAL A 37 3.97 -1.22 -4.75
C VAL A 37 2.87 -0.30 -5.24
N VAL A 38 3.19 0.50 -6.27
CA VAL A 38 2.26 1.42 -6.90
C VAL A 38 1.43 0.67 -7.94
N CYS A 39 0.13 0.50 -7.68
CA CYS A 39 -0.79 -0.28 -8.50
C CYS A 39 -1.74 0.64 -9.28
N LYS A 40 -1.34 1.05 -10.49
CA LYS A 40 -2.12 1.95 -11.36
C LYS A 40 -3.16 1.24 -12.22
N ASP A 41 -3.08 -0.08 -12.31
CA ASP A 41 -3.97 -0.92 -13.10
C ASP A 41 -4.23 -2.26 -12.39
N VAL A 42 -5.23 -2.99 -12.91
CA VAL A 42 -5.66 -4.27 -12.36
C VAL A 42 -4.55 -5.34 -12.41
N PRO A 43 -3.79 -5.50 -13.51
CA PRO A 43 -2.69 -6.46 -13.55
C PRO A 43 -1.66 -6.25 -12.43
N THR A 44 -1.25 -5.01 -12.17
CA THR A 44 -0.27 -4.71 -11.12
C THR A 44 -0.78 -5.08 -9.72
N VAL A 45 -2.08 -4.89 -9.44
CA VAL A 45 -2.70 -5.35 -8.18
C VAL A 45 -2.62 -6.88 -8.07
N VAL A 46 -2.96 -7.60 -9.12
CA VAL A 46 -2.95 -9.08 -9.13
C VAL A 46 -1.53 -9.60 -8.87
N GLU A 47 -0.54 -9.04 -9.54
CA GLU A 47 0.87 -9.39 -9.35
C GLU A 47 1.33 -9.15 -7.90
N SER A 48 0.93 -8.03 -7.29
CA SER A 48 1.28 -7.72 -5.89
C SER A 48 0.68 -8.69 -4.85
N ILE A 49 -0.40 -9.41 -5.19
CA ILE A 49 -1.04 -10.41 -4.33
C ILE A 49 -0.42 -11.80 -4.53
N GLN A 50 0.00 -12.10 -5.75
CA GLN A 50 0.53 -13.41 -6.11
C GLN A 50 2.01 -13.61 -5.73
N SER A 51 2.75 -12.51 -5.58
CA SER A 51 4.17 -12.49 -5.23
C SER A 51 4.39 -12.74 -3.74
#